data_AF-A0A8J1TZ35-F1
#
_entry.id   AF-A0A8J1TZ35-F1
#
_cell.length_a   1.000
_cell.length_b   1.000
_cell.length_c   1.000
_cell.angle_alpha   90.00
_cell.angle_beta   90.00
_cell.angle_gamma   90.00
#
_symmetry.space_group_name_H-M   'P 1'
#
loop_
_entity.id
_entity.type
_entity.pdbx_description
1 polymer ?
#
loop_
_entity_poly.entity_id
_entity_poly.type
_entity_poly.pdbx_seq_one_letter_code
_entity_poly.pdbx_strand_id
1 'polypeptide(L)'
;MITKILNWKLFGFIVIVLLLSLNALMLFQITSHIDVSSKTLEYVKTENNETVNTEIYLSNTTRRYQKQADTTNRKCNLKFLQDFTRTEDELYSKGSWENTSWTPEGCRFSSKDPDLKTCFREHQIRKILMLGDSNGARYANYTAKYLRRFFSCELIKREANNKLPTAQYWKDVKRMYMMERDCYTCSSMLYKCLTHSSEIVILDFEFIAMEYYMDTEMTTFRIGYPRSCNFRQVPYLNKGILCGHALTTQQFIFNEYLYTQPHYPTVIIIIGNSHELLRRDKTDLQRDVDWFLKVLKSAVHKNTKIFWFEPPYATGMGWLARYFDENIYKWYGNWARDVVLDYFKSDPKLFYPFYSVYELSKSSGSLLDGIHYTECYYTAIMELFFKTLCEP
;
A
#
# COMPACT_ATOMS: atom_id res chain seq x y z
N MET A 1 -54.52 16.65 41.73
CA MET A 1 -54.43 17.28 40.39
C MET A 1 -53.62 18.57 40.55
N ILE A 2 -52.29 18.47 40.48
CA ILE A 2 -51.35 19.59 40.66
C ILE A 2 -50.45 19.61 39.43
N THR A 3 -50.48 20.75 38.75
CA THR A 3 -49.80 21.10 37.50
C THR A 3 -48.28 21.16 37.70
N LYS A 4 -47.52 20.38 36.90
CA LYS A 4 -46.09 20.60 36.65
C LYS A 4 -45.93 21.10 35.22
N ILE A 5 -45.90 22.42 35.05
CA ILE A 5 -45.43 23.06 33.81
C ILE A 5 -43.94 23.36 34.04
N LEU A 6 -43.07 22.49 33.50
CA LEU A 6 -41.64 22.73 33.48
C LEU A 6 -41.32 23.77 32.40
N ASN A 7 -40.66 24.85 32.80
CA ASN A 7 -40.42 26.03 31.98
C ASN A 7 -39.20 25.81 31.06
N TRP A 8 -39.44 25.31 29.84
CA TRP A 8 -38.43 25.01 28.82
C TRP A 8 -37.49 26.19 28.49
N LYS A 9 -37.92 27.42 28.77
CA LYS A 9 -37.09 28.63 28.58
C LYS A 9 -35.91 28.70 29.54
N LEU A 10 -36.04 28.16 30.76
CA LEU A 10 -34.95 28.15 31.74
C LEU A 10 -33.86 27.14 31.36
N PHE A 11 -34.26 26.00 30.79
CA PHE A 11 -33.33 24.98 30.34
C PHE A 11 -32.50 25.45 29.12
N GLY A 12 -33.15 26.14 28.17
CA GLY A 12 -32.44 26.72 27.02
C GLY A 12 -31.41 27.77 27.41
N PHE A 13 -31.71 28.61 28.42
CA PHE A 13 -30.78 29.64 28.89
C PHE A 13 -29.53 29.05 29.57
N ILE A 14 -29.69 27.99 30.36
CA ILE A 14 -28.57 27.31 31.04
C ILE A 14 -27.60 26.67 30.04
N VAL A 15 -28.12 26.06 28.96
CA VAL A 15 -27.29 25.43 27.92
C VAL A 15 -26.47 26.47 27.15
N ILE A 16 -27.04 27.65 26.84
CA ILE A 16 -26.33 28.71 26.14
C ILE A 16 -25.21 29.31 27.00
N VAL A 17 -25.45 29.53 28.30
CA VAL A 17 -24.42 30.04 29.23
C VAL A 17 -23.27 29.04 29.40
N LEU A 18 -23.57 27.73 29.43
CA LEU A 18 -22.54 26.68 29.48
C LEU A 18 -21.70 26.62 28.18
N LEU A 19 -22.32 26.78 27.01
CA LEU A 19 -21.60 26.79 25.73
C LEU A 19 -20.72 28.03 25.55
N LEU A 20 -21.15 29.19 26.05
CA LEU A 20 -20.36 30.42 25.99
C LEU A 20 -19.17 30.41 26.97
N SER A 21 -19.33 29.80 28.14
CA SER A 21 -18.23 29.66 29.11
C SER A 21 -17.16 28.65 28.66
N LEU A 22 -17.54 27.59 27.94
CA LEU A 22 -16.59 26.63 27.34
C LEU A 22 -15.75 27.25 26.20
N ASN A 23 -16.34 28.13 25.39
CA ASN A 23 -15.59 28.83 24.33
C ASN A 23 -14.62 29.88 24.88
N ALA A 24 -14.97 30.55 25.99
CA ALA A 24 -14.07 31.50 26.64
C ALA A 24 -12.83 30.82 27.27
N LEU A 25 -12.97 29.57 27.72
CA LEU A 25 -11.85 28.80 28.31
C LEU A 25 -10.84 28.32 27.25
N MET A 26 -11.31 27.97 26.04
CA MET A 26 -10.42 27.55 24.94
C MET A 26 -9.62 28.70 24.34
N LEU A 27 -10.17 29.92 24.32
CA LEU A 27 -9.44 31.11 23.85
C LEU A 27 -8.31 31.54 24.81
N PHE A 28 -8.38 31.18 26.09
CA PHE A 28 -7.33 31.50 27.07
C PHE A 28 -6.13 30.55 27.03
N GLN A 29 -6.27 29.34 26.47
CA GLN A 29 -5.16 28.39 26.33
C GLN A 29 -4.30 28.61 25.08
N ILE A 30 -4.78 29.37 24.09
CA ILE A 30 -4.05 29.60 22.82
C ILE A 30 -3.10 30.80 22.92
N THR A 31 -3.27 31.70 23.90
CA THR A 31 -2.46 32.92 24.03
C THR A 31 -1.24 32.80 24.95
N SER A 32 -0.99 31.64 25.58
CA SER A 32 0.10 31.48 26.57
C SER A 32 1.39 30.81 26.06
N HIS A 33 1.55 30.56 24.75
CA HIS A 33 2.76 29.92 24.20
C HIS A 33 3.29 30.57 22.92
N ILE A 34 3.58 31.87 22.97
CA ILE A 34 4.48 32.52 22.00
C ILE A 34 5.64 33.10 22.80
N ASP A 35 6.67 32.29 22.97
CA ASP A 35 7.95 32.71 23.55
C ASP A 35 8.90 33.09 22.40
N VAL A 36 9.25 34.38 22.34
CA VAL A 36 10.08 34.98 21.30
C VAL A 36 11.53 34.95 21.77
N SER A 37 12.28 33.92 21.35
CA SER A 37 13.75 33.89 21.49
C SER A 37 14.41 34.46 20.23
N SER A 38 14.69 35.76 20.25
CA SER A 38 15.62 36.42 19.32
C SER A 38 17.06 35.99 19.62
N LYS A 39 17.69 35.28 18.69
CA LYS A 39 19.16 35.12 18.68
C LYS A 39 19.76 35.96 17.57
N THR A 40 20.41 37.03 18.02
CA THR A 40 21.31 37.92 17.32
C THR A 40 22.45 37.12 16.69
N LEU A 41 22.65 37.26 15.37
CA LEU A 41 23.82 36.77 14.66
C LEU A 41 24.86 37.91 14.65
N GLU A 42 25.88 37.78 15.49
CA GLU A 42 27.11 38.58 15.40
C GLU A 42 27.93 38.14 14.18
N TYR A 43 28.23 39.12 13.34
CA TYR A 43 29.14 39.01 12.20
C TYR A 43 30.57 39.10 12.73
N VAL A 44 31.28 37.96 12.81
CA VAL A 44 32.73 37.95 13.04
C VAL A 44 33.42 37.86 11.69
N LYS A 45 34.06 38.95 11.27
CA LYS A 45 35.07 38.97 10.21
C LYS A 45 36.34 38.30 10.74
N THR A 46 36.78 37.24 10.08
CA THR A 46 38.17 36.77 10.16
C THR A 46 38.72 36.60 8.76
N GLU A 47 39.63 37.50 8.39
CA GLU A 47 40.54 37.37 7.27
C GLU A 47 41.64 36.33 7.59
N ASN A 48 42.21 35.75 6.53
CA ASN A 48 43.42 34.93 6.46
C ASN A 48 43.27 33.42 6.76
N ASN A 49 43.11 32.61 5.70
CA ASN A 49 43.83 31.34 5.48
C ASN A 49 43.41 30.70 4.13
N GLU A 50 43.97 31.17 3.02
CA GLU A 50 43.62 30.73 1.66
C GLU A 50 44.41 29.53 1.12
N THR A 51 45.25 28.86 1.93
CA THR A 51 46.12 27.78 1.44
C THR A 51 45.87 26.39 2.02
N VAL A 52 44.91 26.23 2.95
CA VAL A 52 44.61 24.91 3.58
C VAL A 52 43.32 24.26 3.03
N ASN A 53 42.52 25.00 2.25
CA ASN A 53 41.22 24.49 1.78
C ASN A 53 41.26 23.71 0.46
N THR A 54 42.36 23.78 -0.30
CA THR A 54 42.42 23.18 -1.64
C THR A 54 42.56 21.65 -1.62
N GLU A 55 43.30 21.09 -0.65
CA GLU A 55 43.46 19.63 -0.51
C GLU A 55 42.19 18.95 0.03
N ILE A 56 41.45 19.61 0.93
CA ILE A 56 40.17 19.09 1.44
C ILE A 56 39.13 19.11 0.31
N TYR A 57 39.11 20.17 -0.51
CA TYR A 57 38.21 20.27 -1.65
C TYR A 57 38.51 19.21 -2.72
N LEU A 58 39.79 19.00 -3.07
CA LEU A 58 40.19 17.95 -4.00
C LEU A 58 39.89 16.54 -3.46
N SER A 59 40.11 16.25 -2.17
CA SER A 59 39.78 14.95 -1.58
C SER A 59 38.29 14.63 -1.58
N ASN A 60 37.44 15.64 -1.38
CA ASN A 60 35.98 15.50 -1.39
C ASN A 60 35.43 15.36 -2.81
N THR A 61 36.07 16.02 -3.77
CA THR A 61 35.72 15.93 -5.19
C THR A 61 36.10 14.56 -5.75
N THR A 62 37.30 14.07 -5.46
CA THR A 62 37.74 12.71 -5.85
C THR A 62 36.92 11.61 -5.15
N ARG A 63 36.52 11.80 -3.89
CA ARG A 63 35.56 10.89 -3.22
C ARG A 63 34.19 10.91 -3.89
N ARG A 64 33.66 12.06 -4.33
CA ARG A 64 32.40 12.13 -5.08
C ARG A 64 32.51 11.41 -6.42
N TYR A 65 33.59 11.62 -7.18
CA TYR A 65 33.79 10.93 -8.45
C TYR A 65 34.05 9.43 -8.30
N GLN A 66 34.75 8.98 -7.25
CA GLN A 66 34.89 7.54 -6.95
C GLN A 66 33.57 6.91 -6.48
N LYS A 67 32.78 7.62 -5.66
CA LYS A 67 31.45 7.16 -5.23
C LYS A 67 30.46 7.10 -6.41
N GLN A 68 30.65 7.92 -7.44
CA GLN A 68 29.83 7.97 -8.66
C GLN A 68 30.29 6.96 -9.73
N ALA A 69 31.58 6.63 -9.80
CA ALA A 69 32.09 5.57 -10.66
C ALA A 69 31.68 4.17 -10.15
N ASP A 70 31.60 3.97 -8.82
CA ASP A 70 31.20 2.71 -8.19
C ASP A 70 29.67 2.47 -8.18
N THR A 71 28.86 3.50 -8.50
CA THR A 71 27.39 3.35 -8.60
C THR A 71 26.91 2.71 -9.90
N THR A 72 27.70 2.72 -10.98
CA THR A 72 27.25 2.21 -12.30
C THR A 72 27.23 0.68 -12.41
N ASN A 73 27.86 -0.03 -11.48
CA ASN A 73 27.87 -1.50 -11.45
C ASN A 73 26.80 -2.14 -10.56
N ARG A 74 26.05 -1.34 -9.79
CA ARG A 74 25.04 -1.86 -8.84
C ARG A 74 23.87 -2.50 -9.58
N LYS A 75 23.40 -3.63 -9.08
CA LYS A 75 22.23 -4.33 -9.62
C LYS A 75 20.95 -3.79 -9.02
N CYS A 76 19.94 -3.55 -9.85
CA CYS A 76 18.60 -3.15 -9.39
C CYS A 76 17.81 -4.35 -8.85
N ASN A 77 18.32 -5.03 -7.82
CA ASN A 77 17.68 -6.18 -7.20
C ASN A 77 17.01 -5.81 -5.85
N LEU A 78 16.32 -6.77 -5.25
CA LEU A 78 15.66 -6.57 -3.94
C LEU A 78 16.65 -6.11 -2.85
N LYS A 79 17.86 -6.66 -2.85
CA LYS A 79 18.89 -6.30 -1.85
C LYS A 79 19.27 -4.83 -1.97
N PHE A 80 19.46 -4.33 -3.20
CA PHE A 80 19.74 -2.92 -3.45
C PHE A 80 18.64 -2.02 -2.88
N LEU A 81 17.36 -2.32 -3.13
CA LEU A 81 16.26 -1.53 -2.60
C LEU A 81 16.19 -1.59 -1.06
N GLN A 82 16.40 -2.77 -0.47
CA GLN A 82 16.44 -2.93 0.98
C GLN A 82 17.58 -2.12 1.62
N ASP A 83 18.78 -2.19 1.04
CA ASP A 83 19.94 -1.45 1.52
C ASP A 83 19.70 0.05 1.39
N PHE A 84 19.20 0.51 0.24
CA PHE A 84 18.88 1.92 0.00
C PHE A 84 17.83 2.44 0.98
N THR A 85 16.69 1.75 1.13
CA THR A 85 15.62 2.18 2.03
C THR A 85 16.08 2.19 3.48
N ARG A 86 16.98 1.28 3.88
CA ARG A 86 17.57 1.29 5.21
C ARG A 86 18.54 2.46 5.42
N THR A 87 19.30 2.86 4.40
CA THR A 87 20.32 3.91 4.54
C THR A 87 19.78 5.31 4.37
N GLU A 88 18.88 5.51 3.42
CA GLU A 88 18.36 6.83 3.03
C GLU A 88 17.02 7.15 3.70
N ASP A 89 16.40 6.17 4.35
CA ASP A 89 15.07 6.28 4.94
C ASP A 89 13.98 6.74 3.95
N GLU A 90 14.10 6.30 2.70
CA GLU A 90 13.18 6.64 1.62
C GLU A 90 12.95 5.45 0.68
N LEU A 91 11.82 5.45 -0.04
CA LEU A 91 11.60 4.52 -1.15
C LEU A 91 12.33 5.03 -2.39
N TYR A 92 12.89 4.10 -3.18
CA TYR A 92 13.69 4.47 -4.34
C TYR A 92 12.84 5.10 -5.45
N SER A 93 13.21 6.30 -5.89
CA SER A 93 12.50 7.05 -6.94
C SER A 93 13.42 7.67 -8.00
N LYS A 94 14.74 7.48 -7.87
CA LYS A 94 15.76 8.11 -8.73
C LYS A 94 15.79 7.42 -10.09
N GLY A 95 15.43 8.14 -11.15
CA GLY A 95 15.37 7.63 -12.52
C GLY A 95 14.58 8.54 -13.44
N SER A 96 14.40 8.11 -14.68
CA SER A 96 13.72 8.89 -15.72
C SER A 96 12.80 8.03 -16.56
N TRP A 97 11.71 8.64 -17.03
CA TRP A 97 10.87 8.07 -18.08
C TRP A 97 11.53 8.28 -19.44
N GLU A 98 11.75 7.18 -20.15
CA GLU A 98 12.24 7.16 -21.53
C GLU A 98 11.15 6.54 -22.40
N ASN A 99 10.45 7.38 -23.15
CA ASN A 99 9.25 7.00 -23.91
C ASN A 99 8.18 6.36 -23.00
N THR A 100 8.00 5.04 -23.08
CA THR A 100 6.98 4.26 -22.37
C THR A 100 7.54 3.39 -21.25
N SER A 101 8.84 3.54 -20.94
CA SER A 101 9.55 2.76 -19.92
C SER A 101 10.17 3.69 -18.88
N TRP A 102 10.34 3.19 -17.65
CA TRP A 102 11.05 3.90 -16.59
C TRP A 102 12.40 3.22 -16.34
N THR A 103 13.47 4.02 -16.32
CA THR A 103 14.85 3.55 -16.12
C THR A 103 15.40 4.10 -14.80
N PRO A 104 15.80 3.24 -13.84
CA PRO A 104 16.43 3.69 -12.61
C PRO A 104 17.80 4.32 -12.88
N GLU A 105 18.07 5.45 -12.24
CA GLU A 105 19.41 6.06 -12.23
C GLU A 105 20.21 5.46 -11.08
N GLY A 106 21.45 5.01 -11.26
CA GLY A 106 22.31 4.57 -10.13
C GLY A 106 22.25 3.07 -9.79
N CYS A 107 21.49 2.29 -10.54
CA CYS A 107 21.59 0.84 -10.64
C CYS A 107 21.24 0.39 -12.08
N ARG A 108 21.55 -0.87 -12.44
CA ARG A 108 21.19 -1.45 -13.74
C ARG A 108 20.67 -2.87 -13.62
N PHE A 109 19.80 -3.27 -14.54
CA PHE A 109 19.40 -4.66 -14.74
C PHE A 109 20.42 -5.40 -15.61
N SER A 110 20.61 -6.70 -15.36
CA SER A 110 21.47 -7.58 -16.17
C SER A 110 20.93 -7.80 -17.58
N SER A 111 19.60 -7.84 -17.72
CA SER A 111 18.92 -8.13 -18.96
C SER A 111 17.70 -7.22 -19.15
N LYS A 112 17.27 -7.09 -20.41
CA LYS A 112 16.03 -6.39 -20.75
C LYS A 112 14.78 -7.14 -20.27
N ASP A 113 14.82 -8.46 -20.29
CA ASP A 113 13.76 -9.35 -19.79
C ASP A 113 14.40 -10.40 -18.86
N PRO A 114 13.94 -10.52 -17.60
CA PRO A 114 14.47 -11.53 -16.67
C PRO A 114 13.99 -12.93 -17.06
N ASP A 115 14.78 -13.97 -16.73
CA ASP A 115 14.32 -15.35 -16.85
C ASP A 115 13.36 -15.69 -15.69
N LEU A 116 12.09 -15.30 -15.86
CA LEU A 116 11.04 -15.52 -14.87
C LEU A 116 10.82 -17.00 -14.55
N LYS A 117 11.07 -17.90 -15.51
CA LYS A 117 10.84 -19.34 -15.31
C LYS A 117 11.84 -19.88 -14.31
N THR A 118 13.12 -19.60 -14.55
CA THR A 118 14.21 -19.99 -13.65
C THR A 118 14.06 -19.32 -12.29
N CYS A 119 13.83 -18.00 -12.27
CA CYS A 119 13.59 -17.23 -11.05
C CYS A 119 12.43 -17.81 -10.21
N PHE A 120 11.26 -18.06 -10.80
CA PHE A 120 10.10 -18.56 -10.06
C PHE A 120 10.31 -19.99 -9.57
N ARG A 121 11.04 -20.82 -10.32
CA ARG A 121 11.42 -22.16 -9.87
C ARG A 121 12.37 -22.09 -8.67
N GLU A 122 13.44 -21.30 -8.77
CA GLU A 122 14.47 -21.16 -7.73
C GLU A 122 13.92 -20.53 -6.45
N HIS A 123 13.06 -19.52 -6.58
CA HIS A 123 12.37 -18.90 -5.45
C HIS A 123 11.07 -19.60 -5.04
N GLN A 124 10.72 -20.73 -5.67
CA GLN A 124 9.50 -21.50 -5.39
C GLN A 124 8.22 -20.65 -5.43
N ILE A 125 8.15 -19.69 -6.36
CA ILE A 125 6.98 -18.83 -6.56
C ILE A 125 5.92 -19.63 -7.31
N ARG A 126 4.91 -20.10 -6.57
CA ARG A 126 3.77 -20.86 -7.12
C ARG A 126 2.48 -20.06 -7.14
N LYS A 127 2.38 -19.03 -6.31
CA LYS A 127 1.23 -18.13 -6.28
C LYS A 127 1.66 -16.70 -5.97
N ILE A 128 1.15 -15.76 -6.76
CA ILE A 128 1.24 -14.32 -6.54
C ILE A 128 -0.18 -13.81 -6.27
N LEU A 129 -0.39 -13.22 -5.10
CA LEU A 129 -1.63 -12.53 -4.75
C LEU A 129 -1.43 -11.02 -4.88
N MET A 130 -2.36 -10.35 -5.52
CA MET A 130 -2.45 -8.89 -5.57
C MET A 130 -3.73 -8.43 -4.90
N LEU A 131 -3.63 -7.45 -4.02
CA LEU A 131 -4.76 -6.82 -3.33
C LEU A 131 -4.83 -5.35 -3.70
N GLY A 132 -6.03 -4.82 -3.89
CA GLY A 132 -6.26 -3.40 -4.04
C GLY A 132 -7.58 -3.07 -4.71
N ASP A 133 -7.79 -1.78 -4.96
CA ASP A 133 -9.00 -1.24 -5.58
C ASP A 133 -8.91 -1.21 -7.13
N SER A 134 -9.44 -0.15 -7.77
CA SER A 134 -9.45 0.00 -9.22
C SER A 134 -8.05 0.20 -9.79
N ASN A 135 -7.13 0.79 -9.03
CA ASN A 135 -5.71 0.82 -9.39
C ASN A 135 -5.12 -0.59 -9.32
N GLY A 136 -5.45 -1.34 -8.26
CA GLY A 136 -5.07 -2.75 -8.11
C GLY A 136 -5.53 -3.62 -9.28
N ALA A 137 -6.80 -3.47 -9.70
CA ALA A 137 -7.35 -4.18 -10.85
C ALA A 137 -6.60 -3.86 -12.15
N ARG A 138 -6.15 -2.61 -12.35
CA ARG A 138 -5.33 -2.23 -13.50
C ARG A 138 -3.94 -2.85 -13.44
N TYR A 139 -3.24 -2.74 -12.31
CA TYR A 139 -1.97 -3.44 -12.11
C TYR A 139 -2.10 -4.94 -12.40
N ALA A 140 -3.19 -5.56 -11.96
CA ALA A 140 -3.43 -6.98 -12.20
C ALA A 140 -3.61 -7.32 -13.68
N ASN A 141 -4.40 -6.54 -14.40
CA ASN A 141 -4.59 -6.73 -15.85
C ASN A 141 -3.25 -6.63 -16.61
N TYR A 142 -2.41 -5.65 -16.28
CA TYR A 142 -1.11 -5.47 -16.92
C TYR A 142 -0.06 -6.49 -16.45
N THR A 143 -0.17 -6.97 -15.20
CA THR A 143 0.59 -8.13 -14.71
C THR A 143 0.30 -9.37 -15.54
N ALA A 144 -0.98 -9.71 -15.74
CA ALA A 144 -1.38 -10.84 -16.56
C ALA A 144 -0.92 -10.70 -18.01
N LYS A 145 -0.99 -9.47 -18.58
CA LYS A 145 -0.46 -9.18 -19.93
C LYS A 145 1.07 -9.41 -20.00
N TYR A 146 1.82 -8.96 -18.99
CA TYR A 146 3.26 -9.15 -18.94
C TYR A 146 3.63 -10.63 -18.80
N LEU A 147 3.00 -11.36 -17.87
CA LEU A 147 3.24 -12.78 -17.64
C LEU A 147 2.99 -13.63 -18.90
N ARG A 148 2.01 -13.27 -19.74
CA ARG A 148 1.74 -13.94 -21.03
C ARG A 148 2.90 -13.92 -22.03
N ARG A 149 3.89 -13.04 -21.84
CA ARG A 149 5.13 -13.05 -22.65
C ARG A 149 6.05 -14.23 -22.32
N PHE A 150 5.90 -14.80 -21.13
CA PHE A 150 6.79 -15.85 -20.59
C PHE A 150 6.05 -17.17 -20.33
N PHE A 151 4.76 -17.10 -20.07
CA PHE A 151 3.90 -18.22 -19.69
C PHE A 151 2.61 -18.26 -20.54
N SER A 152 1.99 -19.43 -20.63
CA SER A 152 0.62 -19.58 -21.11
C SER A 152 -0.34 -19.28 -19.96
N CYS A 153 -1.03 -18.14 -19.98
CA CYS A 153 -1.91 -17.73 -18.89
C CYS A 153 -3.39 -17.72 -19.30
N GLU A 154 -4.17 -18.57 -18.64
CA GLU A 154 -5.62 -18.70 -18.80
C GLU A 154 -6.36 -18.05 -17.63
N LEU A 155 -7.48 -17.36 -17.90
CA LEU A 155 -8.37 -16.83 -16.86
C LEU A 155 -9.26 -17.97 -16.34
N ILE A 156 -9.09 -18.36 -15.08
CA ILE A 156 -9.81 -19.47 -14.46
C ILE A 156 -11.16 -19.04 -13.89
N LYS A 157 -11.17 -17.91 -13.19
CA LYS A 157 -12.40 -17.32 -12.64
C LYS A 157 -12.28 -15.82 -12.53
N ARG A 158 -13.41 -15.13 -12.64
CA ARG A 158 -13.54 -13.68 -12.52
C ARG A 158 -14.88 -13.37 -11.85
N GLU A 159 -14.91 -12.38 -10.97
CA GLU A 159 -16.18 -11.77 -10.55
C GLU A 159 -16.85 -11.06 -11.73
N ALA A 160 -18.17 -10.89 -11.66
CA ALA A 160 -18.87 -10.03 -12.58
C ALA A 160 -18.36 -8.58 -12.46
N ASN A 161 -18.44 -7.82 -13.55
CA ASN A 161 -18.16 -6.38 -13.55
C ASN A 161 -19.36 -5.65 -12.96
N ASN A 162 -19.52 -5.72 -11.65
CA ASN A 162 -20.55 -5.02 -10.90
C ASN A 162 -20.04 -4.75 -9.46
N LYS A 163 -20.87 -4.05 -8.68
CA LYS A 163 -20.55 -3.71 -7.29
C LYS A 163 -20.70 -4.87 -6.31
N LEU A 164 -21.52 -5.87 -6.61
CA LEU A 164 -21.75 -6.99 -5.68
C LEU A 164 -20.76 -8.13 -5.97
N PRO A 165 -19.92 -8.54 -5.01
CA PRO A 165 -19.04 -9.70 -5.18
C PRO A 165 -19.81 -10.92 -5.71
N THR A 166 -19.20 -11.70 -6.60
CA THR A 166 -19.89 -12.83 -7.22
C THR A 166 -19.65 -14.11 -6.43
N ALA A 167 -20.67 -14.66 -5.79
CA ALA A 167 -20.57 -15.89 -4.97
C ALA A 167 -19.84 -17.04 -5.65
N GLN A 168 -20.02 -17.21 -6.97
CA GLN A 168 -19.39 -18.28 -7.74
C GLN A 168 -17.85 -18.20 -7.74
N TYR A 169 -17.27 -17.00 -7.64
CA TYR A 169 -15.82 -16.83 -7.51
C TYR A 169 -15.33 -17.42 -6.18
N TRP A 170 -16.13 -17.32 -5.14
CA TRP A 170 -15.83 -17.66 -3.75
C TRP A 170 -16.43 -19.00 -3.29
N LYS A 171 -16.91 -19.82 -4.24
CA LYS A 171 -17.71 -21.04 -3.99
C LYS A 171 -17.07 -22.06 -3.04
N ASP A 172 -15.75 -22.01 -2.89
CA ASP A 172 -14.99 -22.94 -2.04
C ASP A 172 -15.13 -22.59 -0.55
N VAL A 173 -15.59 -21.37 -0.22
CA VAL A 173 -15.89 -20.93 1.14
C VAL A 173 -17.39 -21.07 1.42
N LYS A 174 -17.72 -21.75 2.53
CA LYS A 174 -19.12 -22.00 2.90
C LYS A 174 -19.68 -20.82 3.71
N ARG A 175 -20.92 -20.42 3.41
CA ARG A 175 -21.74 -19.48 4.22
C ARG A 175 -21.09 -18.11 4.41
N MET A 176 -20.98 -17.40 3.30
CA MET A 176 -20.49 -16.04 3.19
C MET A 176 -21.65 -15.05 3.01
N TYR A 177 -21.46 -13.85 3.55
CA TYR A 177 -22.29 -12.68 3.31
C TYR A 177 -21.48 -11.70 2.47
N MET A 178 -22.13 -11.13 1.47
CA MET A 178 -21.53 -10.17 0.55
C MET A 178 -22.31 -8.86 0.61
N MET A 179 -21.60 -7.75 0.62
CA MET A 179 -22.15 -6.40 0.52
C MET A 179 -21.59 -5.71 -0.74
N GLU A 180 -22.31 -4.70 -1.22
CA GLU A 180 -21.89 -3.95 -2.40
C GLU A 180 -20.63 -3.13 -2.09
N ARG A 181 -19.72 -3.09 -3.06
CA ARG A 181 -18.55 -2.21 -3.14
C ARG A 181 -18.95 -0.86 -3.72
N ASP A 182 -18.18 0.19 -3.50
CA ASP A 182 -18.36 1.43 -4.27
C ASP A 182 -17.75 1.29 -5.67
N CYS A 183 -16.73 0.46 -5.82
CA CYS A 183 -16.04 0.22 -7.08
C CYS A 183 -16.74 -0.80 -7.99
N TYR A 184 -17.24 -0.34 -9.14
CA TYR A 184 -17.89 -1.19 -10.16
C TYR A 184 -16.91 -2.05 -10.97
N THR A 185 -15.66 -1.59 -11.14
CA THR A 185 -14.65 -2.22 -12.01
C THR A 185 -13.64 -3.06 -11.23
N CYS A 186 -13.80 -3.14 -9.91
CA CYS A 186 -12.93 -3.91 -9.01
C CYS A 186 -13.40 -5.36 -8.93
N SER A 187 -13.33 -6.07 -10.06
CA SER A 187 -13.66 -7.49 -10.13
C SER A 187 -12.43 -8.33 -9.84
N SER A 188 -12.50 -9.19 -8.83
CA SER A 188 -11.45 -10.17 -8.52
C SER A 188 -11.28 -11.14 -9.70
N MET A 189 -10.05 -11.59 -9.94
CA MET A 189 -9.69 -12.45 -11.07
C MET A 189 -8.57 -13.41 -10.69
N LEU A 190 -8.64 -14.65 -11.19
CA LEU A 190 -7.60 -15.67 -11.00
C LEU A 190 -7.15 -16.16 -12.36
N TYR A 191 -5.86 -16.03 -12.64
CA TYR A 191 -5.19 -16.60 -13.79
C TYR A 191 -4.33 -17.78 -13.37
N LYS A 192 -4.28 -18.81 -14.22
CA LYS A 192 -3.33 -19.90 -14.11
C LYS A 192 -2.36 -19.84 -15.27
N CYS A 193 -1.07 -19.72 -14.93
CA CYS A 193 0.03 -19.58 -15.86
C CYS A 193 0.89 -20.85 -15.86
N LEU A 194 1.19 -21.38 -17.04
CA LEU A 194 1.96 -22.61 -17.25
C LEU A 194 3.15 -22.36 -18.17
N THR A 195 4.27 -23.03 -17.94
CA THR A 195 5.37 -23.08 -18.93
C THR A 195 5.08 -24.15 -20.00
N HIS A 196 5.46 -23.86 -21.24
CA HIS A 196 5.35 -24.80 -22.37
C HIS A 196 6.52 -25.80 -22.48
N SER A 197 7.26 -26.03 -21.38
CA SER A 197 8.47 -26.86 -21.36
C SER A 197 8.26 -28.16 -20.57
N SER A 198 9.18 -29.12 -20.74
CA SER A 198 9.23 -30.37 -19.98
C SER A 198 9.23 -30.16 -18.45
N GLU A 199 9.77 -29.03 -18.00
CA GLU A 199 9.62 -28.54 -16.63
C GLU A 199 8.43 -27.59 -16.52
N ILE A 200 7.31 -28.10 -16.01
CA ILE A 200 6.07 -27.33 -15.83
C ILE A 200 6.20 -26.49 -14.55
N VAL A 201 6.31 -25.17 -14.70
CA VAL A 201 6.08 -24.21 -13.61
C VAL A 201 4.61 -23.82 -13.67
N ILE A 202 3.87 -24.17 -12.62
CA ILE A 202 2.50 -23.71 -12.40
C ILE A 202 2.56 -22.47 -11.50
N LEU A 203 2.00 -21.38 -11.99
CA LEU A 203 1.84 -20.12 -11.27
C LEU A 203 0.36 -19.74 -11.25
N ASP A 204 -0.21 -19.60 -10.06
CA ASP A 204 -1.50 -18.94 -9.88
C ASP A 204 -1.27 -17.44 -9.64
N PHE A 205 -1.81 -16.58 -10.51
CA PHE A 205 -1.82 -15.14 -10.31
C PHE A 205 -3.23 -14.68 -10.01
N GLU A 206 -3.44 -14.20 -8.79
CA GLU A 206 -4.76 -13.82 -8.29
C GLU A 206 -4.79 -12.35 -7.90
N PHE A 207 -5.76 -11.62 -8.41
CA PHE A 207 -6.14 -10.31 -7.90
C PHE A 207 -7.45 -10.45 -7.12
N ILE A 208 -7.43 -9.99 -5.87
CA ILE A 208 -8.62 -9.86 -5.05
C ILE A 208 -8.87 -8.38 -4.81
N ALA A 209 -10.08 -7.96 -5.17
CA ALA A 209 -10.52 -6.60 -4.93
C ALA A 209 -10.60 -6.31 -3.43
N MET A 210 -10.06 -5.16 -3.05
CA MET A 210 -10.05 -4.66 -1.69
C MET A 210 -10.16 -3.14 -1.76
N GLU A 211 -11.30 -2.60 -1.35
CA GLU A 211 -11.55 -1.15 -1.48
C GLU A 211 -10.89 -0.35 -0.35
N TYR A 212 -10.87 -0.91 0.86
CA TYR A 212 -10.25 -0.32 2.05
C TYR A 212 -9.39 -1.36 2.77
N TYR A 213 -8.42 -0.92 3.58
CA TYR A 213 -7.60 -1.77 4.45
C TYR A 213 -8.44 -2.43 5.54
N MET A 214 -9.55 -1.81 5.92
CA MET A 214 -10.58 -2.41 6.75
C MET A 214 -11.94 -2.19 6.09
N ASP A 215 -12.46 -3.23 5.44
CA ASP A 215 -13.80 -3.23 4.86
C ASP A 215 -14.59 -4.48 5.29
N THR A 216 -15.89 -4.45 5.06
CA THR A 216 -16.82 -5.53 5.45
C THR A 216 -17.58 -6.11 4.25
N GLU A 217 -17.08 -5.91 3.03
CA GLU A 217 -17.74 -6.36 1.80
C GLU A 217 -17.95 -7.88 1.76
N MET A 218 -17.04 -8.62 2.38
CA MET A 218 -17.04 -10.07 2.47
C MET A 218 -16.88 -10.48 3.93
N THR A 219 -17.87 -11.19 4.48
CA THR A 219 -17.83 -11.69 5.87
C THR A 219 -18.38 -13.10 5.96
N THR A 220 -18.02 -13.83 7.01
CA THR A 220 -18.72 -15.07 7.40
C THR A 220 -19.47 -14.90 8.73
N PHE A 221 -19.50 -13.66 9.24
CA PHE A 221 -20.20 -13.30 10.47
C PHE A 221 -21.67 -13.70 10.39
N ARG A 222 -22.11 -14.48 11.36
CA ARG A 222 -23.52 -14.77 11.59
C ARG A 222 -23.97 -13.90 12.74
N ILE A 223 -25.06 -13.16 12.55
CA ILE A 223 -25.76 -12.48 13.65
C ILE A 223 -26.31 -13.57 14.59
N GLY A 224 -25.50 -13.99 15.54
CA GLY A 224 -25.86 -14.85 16.64
C GLY A 224 -25.08 -14.35 17.83
N TYR A 225 -25.72 -13.59 18.73
CA TYR A 225 -25.11 -13.09 19.96
C TYR A 225 -24.44 -14.23 20.75
N PRO A 226 -23.13 -14.16 21.06
CA PRO A 226 -22.58 -14.98 22.12
C PRO A 226 -21.83 -14.10 23.12
N ARG A 227 -22.29 -14.09 24.36
CA ARG A 227 -21.62 -13.44 25.51
C ARG A 227 -20.26 -14.07 25.86
N SER A 228 -19.49 -14.58 24.90
CA SER A 228 -18.27 -15.37 25.17
C SER A 228 -17.11 -15.23 24.18
N CYS A 229 -17.21 -14.52 23.04
CA CYS A 229 -16.03 -14.29 22.19
C CYS A 229 -15.33 -12.97 22.59
N ASN A 230 -14.25 -13.08 23.37
CA ASN A 230 -13.34 -11.97 23.63
C ASN A 230 -12.28 -11.90 22.52
N PHE A 231 -12.29 -10.82 21.74
CA PHE A 231 -11.35 -10.55 20.64
C PHE A 231 -9.86 -10.56 21.04
N ARG A 232 -9.55 -10.52 22.35
CA ARG A 232 -8.18 -10.62 22.87
C ARG A 232 -7.66 -12.06 23.03
N GLN A 233 -8.47 -13.08 22.75
CA GLN A 233 -8.13 -14.49 22.95
C GLN A 233 -7.80 -15.22 21.63
N VAL A 234 -6.92 -14.62 20.84
CA VAL A 234 -6.39 -15.14 19.56
C VAL A 234 -5.51 -16.41 19.64
N PRO A 235 -5.15 -17.05 20.78
CA PRO A 235 -4.36 -18.29 20.72
C PRO A 235 -5.15 -19.61 20.64
N TYR A 236 -6.47 -19.63 20.46
CA TYR A 236 -7.26 -20.88 20.52
C TYR A 236 -7.65 -21.47 19.15
N LEU A 237 -6.64 -21.85 18.35
CA LEU A 237 -6.81 -22.64 17.11
C LEU A 237 -7.04 -24.15 17.34
N ASN A 238 -6.98 -24.66 18.59
CA ASN A 238 -6.86 -26.11 18.83
C ASN A 238 -8.09 -26.85 19.42
N LYS A 239 -9.30 -26.26 19.50
CA LYS A 239 -10.45 -26.95 20.16
C LYS A 239 -11.83 -26.80 19.50
N GLY A 240 -11.91 -26.70 18.17
CA GLY A 240 -13.07 -27.20 17.40
C GLY A 240 -14.46 -26.57 17.61
N ILE A 241 -14.61 -25.39 18.24
CA ILE A 241 -15.87 -24.61 18.23
C ILE A 241 -15.53 -23.12 17.94
N LEU A 242 -16.17 -22.56 16.90
CA LEU A 242 -15.72 -21.42 16.10
C LEU A 242 -16.08 -20.04 16.70
N CYS A 243 -15.15 -19.41 17.43
CA CYS A 243 -14.94 -17.94 17.36
C CYS A 243 -14.06 -17.61 16.14
N GLY A 244 -14.42 -18.15 14.97
CA GLY A 244 -13.61 -18.17 13.73
C GLY A 244 -14.36 -17.59 12.54
N HIS A 245 -15.10 -16.50 12.75
CA HIS A 245 -15.81 -15.80 11.68
C HIS A 245 -15.04 -14.55 11.26
N ALA A 246 -14.81 -14.39 9.97
CA ALA A 246 -14.35 -13.14 9.38
C ALA A 246 -15.41 -12.06 9.54
N LEU A 247 -15.07 -10.99 10.27
CA LEU A 247 -15.88 -9.78 10.43
C LEU A 247 -15.63 -8.76 9.32
N THR A 248 -14.52 -8.92 8.61
CA THR A 248 -14.01 -8.02 7.58
C THR A 248 -13.51 -8.83 6.40
N THR A 249 -13.41 -8.18 5.24
CA THR A 249 -12.94 -8.82 4.01
C THR A 249 -11.51 -9.31 4.14
N GLN A 250 -10.64 -8.58 4.82
CA GLN A 250 -9.24 -9.00 4.97
C GLN A 250 -9.14 -10.24 5.86
N GLN A 251 -9.95 -10.37 6.91
CA GLN A 251 -10.04 -11.62 7.67
C GLN A 251 -10.60 -12.75 6.80
N PHE A 252 -11.62 -12.48 5.99
CA PHE A 252 -12.20 -13.47 5.10
C PHE A 252 -11.15 -13.99 4.11
N ILE A 253 -10.41 -13.08 3.47
CA ILE A 253 -9.35 -13.42 2.51
C ILE A 253 -8.27 -14.26 3.20
N PHE A 254 -7.68 -13.74 4.27
CA PHE A 254 -6.47 -14.32 4.86
C PHE A 254 -6.74 -15.52 5.77
N ASN A 255 -7.83 -15.51 6.54
CA ASN A 255 -8.09 -16.54 7.55
C ASN A 255 -9.03 -17.65 7.07
N GLU A 256 -9.76 -17.43 5.98
CA GLU A 256 -10.71 -18.42 5.48
C GLU A 256 -10.42 -18.80 4.03
N TYR A 257 -10.46 -17.84 3.10
CA TYR A 257 -10.35 -18.11 1.66
C TYR A 257 -9.00 -18.70 1.26
N LEU A 258 -7.88 -18.07 1.64
CA LEU A 258 -6.56 -18.53 1.19
C LEU A 258 -6.21 -19.94 1.70
N TYR A 259 -6.76 -20.36 2.84
CA TYR A 259 -6.59 -21.72 3.36
C TYR A 259 -7.38 -22.78 2.60
N THR A 260 -8.41 -22.39 1.82
CA THR A 260 -9.10 -23.33 0.92
C THR A 260 -8.41 -23.48 -0.43
N GLN A 261 -7.36 -22.70 -0.71
CA GLN A 261 -6.68 -22.72 -2.00
C GLN A 261 -5.54 -23.77 -2.02
N PRO A 262 -5.25 -24.39 -3.17
CA PRO A 262 -4.21 -25.42 -3.28
C PRO A 262 -2.80 -24.95 -2.90
N HIS A 263 -2.53 -23.66 -3.10
CA HIS A 263 -1.25 -23.02 -2.83
C HIS A 263 -1.47 -21.72 -2.07
N TYR A 264 -0.72 -21.51 -0.98
CA TYR A 264 -0.65 -20.22 -0.31
C TYR A 264 0.28 -19.26 -1.09
N PRO A 265 -0.03 -17.95 -1.17
CA PRO A 265 0.82 -16.99 -1.87
C PRO A 265 2.26 -16.93 -1.33
N THR A 266 3.24 -17.11 -2.22
CA THR A 266 4.67 -16.87 -1.93
C THR A 266 5.00 -15.38 -2.05
N VAL A 267 4.24 -14.65 -2.85
CA VAL A 267 4.36 -13.21 -3.04
C VAL A 267 3.00 -12.59 -2.87
N ILE A 268 2.92 -11.53 -2.07
CA ILE A 268 1.73 -10.68 -1.94
C ILE A 268 2.12 -9.27 -2.37
N ILE A 269 1.33 -8.67 -3.24
CA ILE A 269 1.45 -7.27 -3.66
C ILE A 269 0.21 -6.54 -3.16
N ILE A 270 0.39 -5.58 -2.26
CA ILE A 270 -0.65 -4.71 -1.76
C ILE A 270 -0.53 -3.39 -2.52
N ILE A 271 -1.55 -3.04 -3.30
CA ILE A 271 -1.63 -1.74 -3.96
C ILE A 271 -2.36 -0.79 -3.02
N GLY A 272 -1.78 0.39 -2.82
CA GLY A 272 -2.38 1.45 -2.02
C GLY A 272 -3.76 1.82 -2.52
N ASN A 273 -4.76 1.72 -1.65
CA ASN A 273 -6.15 1.96 -2.00
C ASN A 273 -6.40 3.46 -2.12
N SER A 274 -6.73 3.96 -3.31
CA SER A 274 -7.09 5.36 -3.52
C SER A 274 -8.46 5.69 -2.90
N HIS A 275 -9.36 4.71 -2.75
CA HIS A 275 -10.64 4.92 -2.08
C HIS A 275 -10.51 5.27 -0.59
N GLU A 276 -9.39 4.97 0.07
CA GLU A 276 -9.14 5.40 1.46
C GLU A 276 -9.25 6.91 1.65
N LEU A 277 -9.02 7.68 0.59
CA LEU A 277 -9.17 9.13 0.60
C LEU A 277 -10.61 9.58 0.87
N LEU A 278 -11.60 8.73 0.61
CA LEU A 278 -12.99 8.98 0.96
C LEU A 278 -13.19 8.95 2.49
N ARG A 279 -12.32 8.24 3.23
CA ARG A 279 -12.28 8.21 4.69
C ARG A 279 -11.35 9.34 5.19
N ARG A 280 -11.94 10.50 5.47
CA ARG A 280 -11.21 11.77 5.65
C ARG A 280 -10.38 11.91 6.93
N ASP A 281 -10.40 10.95 7.88
CA ASP A 281 -9.63 11.06 9.13
C ASP A 281 -8.38 10.17 9.12
N LYS A 282 -7.22 10.80 9.35
CA LYS A 282 -5.91 10.17 9.53
C LYS A 282 -5.95 9.10 10.63
N THR A 283 -6.68 9.35 11.72
CA THR A 283 -6.69 8.47 12.89
C THR A 283 -7.37 7.15 12.57
N ASP A 284 -8.51 7.19 11.89
CA ASP A 284 -9.24 6.01 11.45
C ASP A 284 -8.41 5.19 10.44
N LEU A 285 -7.81 5.87 9.47
CA LEU A 285 -6.98 5.23 8.46
C LEU A 285 -5.74 4.53 9.08
N GLN A 286 -5.07 5.17 10.04
CA GLN A 286 -3.97 4.54 10.79
C GLN A 286 -4.45 3.30 11.55
N ARG A 287 -5.59 3.40 12.25
CA ARG A 287 -6.19 2.25 12.96
C ARG A 287 -6.47 1.09 11.98
N ASP A 288 -7.05 1.39 10.83
CA ASP A 288 -7.47 0.41 9.84
C ASP A 288 -6.25 -0.30 9.22
N VAL A 289 -5.18 0.44 8.91
CA VAL A 289 -3.91 -0.14 8.46
C VAL A 289 -3.23 -0.98 9.56
N ASP A 290 -3.15 -0.48 10.78
CA ASP A 290 -2.59 -1.23 11.92
C ASP A 290 -3.34 -2.55 12.13
N TRP A 291 -4.67 -2.52 11.99
CA TRP A 291 -5.52 -3.70 12.06
C TRP A 291 -5.26 -4.64 10.89
N PHE A 292 -5.21 -4.14 9.65
CA PHE A 292 -4.95 -4.94 8.45
C PHE A 292 -3.64 -5.70 8.57
N LEU A 293 -2.62 -5.04 9.10
CA LEU A 293 -1.31 -5.64 9.29
C LEU A 293 -1.25 -6.67 10.38
N LYS A 294 -2.04 -6.50 11.45
CA LYS A 294 -2.20 -7.57 12.45
C LYS A 294 -2.82 -8.81 11.82
N VAL A 295 -3.84 -8.65 10.97
CA VAL A 295 -4.44 -9.76 10.21
C VAL A 295 -3.39 -10.40 9.31
N LEU A 296 -2.71 -9.60 8.48
CA LEU A 296 -1.70 -10.06 7.53
C LEU A 296 -0.58 -10.83 8.23
N LYS A 297 0.08 -10.23 9.23
CA LYS A 297 1.18 -10.86 10.00
C LYS A 297 0.75 -12.14 10.72
N SER A 298 -0.51 -12.23 11.14
CA SER A 298 -1.03 -13.42 11.85
C SER A 298 -1.33 -14.62 10.93
N ALA A 299 -1.60 -14.35 9.64
CA ALA A 299 -2.11 -15.36 8.72
C ALA A 299 -1.08 -15.79 7.66
N VAL A 300 -0.19 -14.89 7.23
CA VAL A 300 0.78 -15.17 6.18
C VAL A 300 1.87 -16.12 6.62
N HIS A 301 2.31 -16.98 5.70
CA HIS A 301 3.44 -17.86 5.94
C HIS A 301 4.74 -17.04 6.05
N LYS A 302 5.66 -17.48 6.91
CA LYS A 302 6.97 -16.84 7.12
C LYS A 302 7.86 -16.70 5.87
N ASN A 303 7.57 -17.47 4.82
CA ASN A 303 8.31 -17.44 3.55
C ASN A 303 7.63 -16.55 2.50
N THR A 304 6.47 -15.97 2.81
CA THR A 304 5.78 -15.04 1.94
C THR A 304 6.54 -13.72 1.89
N LYS A 305 6.76 -13.16 0.71
CA LYS A 305 7.32 -11.82 0.51
C LYS A 305 6.18 -10.85 0.25
N ILE A 306 6.11 -9.78 1.03
CA ILE A 306 5.04 -8.78 0.93
C ILE A 306 5.61 -7.49 0.38
N PHE A 307 5.08 -7.06 -0.75
CA PHE A 307 5.36 -5.77 -1.36
C PHE A 307 4.16 -4.87 -1.17
N TRP A 308 4.38 -3.67 -0.66
CA TRP A 308 3.31 -2.68 -0.52
C TRP A 308 3.67 -1.46 -1.36
N PHE A 309 2.87 -1.24 -2.40
CA PHE A 309 3.01 -0.10 -3.29
C PHE A 309 2.14 1.00 -2.73
N GLU A 310 2.74 2.14 -2.41
CA GLU A 310 1.98 3.35 -2.10
C GLU A 310 1.03 3.69 -3.27
N PRO A 311 -0.13 4.31 -3.02
CA PRO A 311 -1.04 4.73 -4.08
C PRO A 311 -0.30 5.66 -5.06
N PRO A 312 -0.56 5.56 -6.37
CA PRO A 312 0.00 6.52 -7.30
C PRO A 312 -0.51 7.93 -6.98
N TYR A 313 0.23 8.94 -7.43
CA TYR A 313 -0.20 10.34 -7.41
C TYR A 313 -1.56 10.46 -8.09
N ALA A 314 -2.39 11.40 -7.66
CA ALA A 314 -3.60 11.74 -8.39
C ALA A 314 -3.54 13.21 -8.78
N THR A 315 -3.90 13.51 -10.01
CA THR A 315 -3.85 14.87 -10.56
C THR A 315 -5.11 15.67 -10.23
N GLY A 316 -6.05 15.09 -9.47
CA GLY A 316 -7.29 15.74 -9.04
C GLY A 316 -8.21 16.15 -10.20
N MET A 317 -7.97 15.71 -11.44
CA MET A 317 -8.78 16.07 -12.60
C MET A 317 -10.01 15.18 -12.71
N GLY A 318 -11.21 15.76 -12.91
CA GLY A 318 -12.45 15.02 -13.17
C GLY A 318 -13.54 15.21 -12.13
N TRP A 319 -14.55 14.33 -12.11
CA TRP A 319 -15.69 14.42 -11.17
C TRP A 319 -15.27 14.30 -9.69
N LEU A 320 -14.11 13.66 -9.45
CA LEU A 320 -13.48 13.51 -8.15
C LEU A 320 -12.76 14.77 -7.65
N ALA A 321 -12.48 15.75 -8.53
CA ALA A 321 -11.93 17.06 -8.15
C ALA A 321 -12.77 17.76 -7.07
N ARG A 322 -14.08 17.48 -7.04
CA ARG A 322 -15.02 18.05 -6.05
C ARG A 322 -14.90 17.42 -4.68
N TYR A 323 -14.36 16.22 -4.58
CA TYR A 323 -14.27 15.46 -3.35
C TYR A 323 -12.87 15.53 -2.71
N PHE A 324 -11.85 15.92 -3.47
CA PHE A 324 -10.47 15.81 -3.05
C PHE A 324 -9.64 17.04 -3.40
N ASP A 325 -9.04 17.62 -2.35
CA ASP A 325 -8.01 18.64 -2.43
C ASP A 325 -6.67 17.97 -2.78
N GLU A 326 -5.86 18.60 -3.63
CA GLU A 326 -4.49 18.16 -3.96
C GLU A 326 -3.64 17.98 -2.68
N ASN A 327 -3.87 18.83 -1.67
CA ASN A 327 -3.22 18.70 -0.37
C ASN A 327 -3.56 17.38 0.33
N ILE A 328 -4.79 16.88 0.18
CA ILE A 328 -5.22 15.60 0.76
C ILE A 328 -4.49 14.44 0.06
N TYR A 329 -4.38 14.47 -1.28
CA TYR A 329 -3.62 13.45 -2.01
C TYR A 329 -2.14 13.46 -1.66
N LYS A 330 -1.53 14.64 -1.58
CA LYS A 330 -0.13 14.78 -1.19
C LYS A 330 0.09 14.27 0.23
N TRP A 331 -0.79 14.64 1.16
CA TRP A 331 -0.75 14.14 2.52
C TRP A 331 -0.88 12.61 2.56
N TYR A 332 -1.86 12.04 1.86
CA TYR A 332 -2.09 10.59 1.86
C TYR A 332 -0.95 9.81 1.20
N GLY A 333 -0.42 10.29 0.08
CA GLY A 333 0.74 9.67 -0.56
C GLY A 333 1.96 9.64 0.35
N ASN A 334 2.28 10.78 0.99
CA ASN A 334 3.38 10.84 1.96
C ASN A 334 3.12 9.94 3.18
N TRP A 335 1.91 9.98 3.72
CA TRP A 335 1.55 9.13 4.86
C TRP A 335 1.63 7.64 4.51
N ALA A 336 1.09 7.22 3.35
CA ALA A 336 1.13 5.83 2.91
C ALA A 336 2.59 5.37 2.68
N ARG A 337 3.46 6.27 2.22
CA ARG A 337 4.90 6.01 2.13
C ARG A 337 5.53 5.75 3.49
N ASP A 338 5.29 6.64 4.45
CA ASP A 338 5.85 6.54 5.81
C ASP A 338 5.40 5.22 6.47
N VAL A 339 4.13 4.88 6.28
CA VAL A 339 3.53 3.61 6.68
C VAL A 339 4.27 2.42 6.05
N VAL A 340 4.49 2.41 4.72
CA VAL A 340 5.25 1.34 4.05
C VAL A 340 6.68 1.24 4.60
N LEU A 341 7.36 2.37 4.83
CA LEU A 341 8.72 2.43 5.38
C LEU A 341 8.79 1.87 6.79
N ASP A 342 7.87 2.29 7.68
CA ASP A 342 7.81 1.81 9.06
C ASP A 342 7.59 0.30 9.12
N TYR A 343 6.77 -0.25 8.22
CA TYR A 343 6.54 -1.69 8.19
C TYR A 343 7.70 -2.49 7.62
N PHE A 344 8.34 -2.00 6.57
CA PHE A 344 9.61 -2.55 6.10
C PHE A 344 10.63 -2.62 7.24
N LYS A 345 10.80 -1.54 8.00
CA LYS A 345 11.72 -1.50 9.15
C LYS A 345 11.28 -2.46 10.27
N SER A 346 9.98 -2.64 10.49
CA SER A 346 9.44 -3.49 11.56
C SER A 346 9.73 -4.98 11.34
N ASP A 347 9.71 -5.44 10.09
CA ASP A 347 9.98 -6.84 9.72
C ASP A 347 10.52 -6.93 8.29
N PRO A 348 11.83 -6.66 8.09
CA PRO A 348 12.45 -6.63 6.76
C PRO A 348 12.60 -8.02 6.12
N LYS A 349 12.22 -9.09 6.83
CA LYS A 349 12.16 -10.46 6.30
C LYS A 349 10.82 -10.75 5.65
N LEU A 350 9.75 -10.08 6.09
CA LEU A 350 8.39 -10.25 5.59
C LEU A 350 8.03 -9.16 4.57
N PHE A 351 8.32 -7.90 4.90
CA PHE A 351 8.04 -6.75 4.05
C PHE A 351 9.26 -6.38 3.22
N TYR A 352 9.03 -6.12 1.94
CA TYR A 352 10.06 -5.75 0.97
C TYR A 352 9.72 -4.38 0.39
N PRO A 353 10.68 -3.45 0.33
CA PRO A 353 10.47 -2.16 -0.28
C PRO A 353 10.36 -2.36 -1.79
N PHE A 354 9.65 -1.43 -2.42
CA PHE A 354 9.61 -1.28 -3.86
C PHE A 354 9.92 0.17 -4.21
N TYR A 355 10.00 0.47 -5.51
CA TYR A 355 10.11 1.84 -5.97
C TYR A 355 8.92 2.67 -5.49
N SER A 356 9.16 3.96 -5.30
CA SER A 356 8.12 4.92 -4.93
C SER A 356 7.13 5.12 -6.08
N VAL A 357 6.08 4.31 -6.10
CA VAL A 357 5.04 4.35 -7.15
C VAL A 357 4.36 5.72 -7.22
N TYR A 358 4.24 6.40 -6.07
CA TYR A 358 3.75 7.77 -5.99
C TYR A 358 4.67 8.74 -6.73
N GLU A 359 5.97 8.75 -6.43
CA GLU A 359 6.91 9.68 -7.10
C GLU A 359 7.05 9.36 -8.59
N LEU A 360 7.12 8.07 -8.96
CA LEU A 360 7.21 7.65 -10.37
C LEU A 360 6.00 8.09 -11.19
N SER A 361 4.82 8.15 -10.57
CA SER A 361 3.58 8.50 -11.26
C SER A 361 3.42 10.00 -11.56
N LYS A 362 4.05 10.90 -10.79
CA LYS A 362 3.93 12.36 -10.97
C LYS A 362 4.35 12.86 -12.35
N SER A 363 5.35 12.20 -12.94
CA SER A 363 5.89 12.53 -14.26
C SER A 363 5.31 11.65 -15.37
N SER A 364 4.35 10.79 -15.05
CA SER A 364 3.67 9.93 -16.02
C SER A 364 2.31 10.49 -16.42
N GLY A 365 1.86 10.21 -17.64
CA GLY A 365 0.55 10.67 -18.10
C GLY A 365 -0.59 9.94 -17.39
N SER A 366 -1.42 10.69 -16.64
CA SER A 366 -2.69 10.19 -16.09
C SER A 366 -3.78 10.13 -17.16
N LEU A 367 -4.81 9.33 -16.93
CA LEU A 367 -6.05 9.34 -17.70
C LEU A 367 -6.90 10.56 -17.31
N LEU A 368 -8.02 10.74 -18.03
CA LEU A 368 -8.96 11.85 -17.84
C LEU A 368 -9.63 11.89 -16.46
N ASP A 369 -9.65 10.77 -15.74
CA ASP A 369 -10.25 10.68 -14.40
C ASP A 369 -9.30 11.09 -13.27
N GLY A 370 -8.04 11.41 -13.58
CA GLY A 370 -7.05 11.91 -12.64
C GLY A 370 -6.59 10.92 -11.57
N ILE A 371 -7.09 9.68 -11.58
CA ILE A 371 -6.78 8.62 -10.61
C ILE A 371 -6.01 7.49 -11.27
N HIS A 372 -6.41 7.14 -12.50
CA HIS A 372 -5.82 6.04 -13.24
C HIS A 372 -4.80 6.54 -14.24
N TYR A 373 -3.90 5.65 -14.63
CA TYR A 373 -2.81 5.94 -15.56
C TYR A 373 -2.93 5.19 -16.89
N THR A 374 -2.07 5.56 -17.84
CA THR A 374 -1.99 4.88 -19.13
C THR A 374 -1.51 3.43 -18.98
N GLU A 375 -1.75 2.64 -20.01
CA GLU A 375 -1.20 1.28 -20.14
C GLU A 375 0.33 1.24 -19.99
N CYS A 376 1.03 2.22 -20.55
CA CYS A 376 2.48 2.28 -20.54
C CYS A 376 3.01 2.36 -19.11
N TYR A 377 2.38 3.18 -18.27
CA TYR A 377 2.72 3.31 -16.87
C TYR A 377 2.59 1.97 -16.12
N TYR A 378 1.40 1.35 -16.14
CA TYR A 378 1.18 0.11 -15.40
C TYR A 378 2.07 -1.04 -15.89
N THR A 379 2.29 -1.11 -17.21
CA THR A 379 3.20 -2.10 -17.79
C THR A 379 4.61 -1.86 -17.27
N ALA A 380 5.14 -0.63 -17.37
CA ALA A 380 6.49 -0.30 -16.92
C ALA A 380 6.72 -0.61 -15.43
N ILE A 381 5.75 -0.30 -14.57
CA ILE A 381 5.86 -0.60 -13.13
C ILE A 381 5.88 -2.11 -12.87
N MET A 382 5.04 -2.89 -13.55
CA MET A 382 5.05 -4.35 -13.37
C MET A 382 6.29 -5.00 -13.98
N GLU A 383 6.80 -4.50 -15.10
CA GLU A 383 8.10 -4.91 -15.64
C GLU A 383 9.22 -4.65 -14.63
N LEU A 384 9.24 -3.45 -14.03
CA LEU A 384 10.21 -3.07 -13.02
C LEU A 384 10.13 -3.98 -11.80
N PHE A 385 8.92 -4.32 -11.34
CA PHE A 385 8.69 -5.28 -10.27
C PHE A 385 9.31 -6.65 -10.56
N PHE A 386 8.97 -7.25 -11.70
CA PHE A 386 9.47 -8.59 -12.02
C PHE A 386 10.97 -8.62 -12.30
N LYS A 387 11.52 -7.58 -12.93
CA LYS A 387 12.97 -7.41 -13.09
C LYS A 387 13.67 -7.35 -11.75
N THR A 388 13.15 -6.55 -10.81
CA THR A 388 13.76 -6.40 -9.48
C THR A 388 13.66 -7.67 -8.65
N LEU A 389 12.52 -8.37 -8.73
CA LEU A 389 12.28 -9.64 -8.05
C LEU A 389 13.23 -10.76 -8.52
N CYS A 390 13.62 -10.72 -9.80
CA CYS A 390 14.40 -11.78 -10.45
C CYS A 390 15.82 -11.38 -10.86
N GLU A 391 16.28 -10.17 -10.53
CA GLU A 391 17.67 -9.77 -10.71
C GLU A 391 18.51 -10.45 -9.59
N PRO A 392 19.59 -11.17 -9.95
CA PRO A 392 20.38 -11.98 -9.03
C PRO A 392 21.15 -11.19 -7.96
#